data_AF-A0A9W6S1A3-F1
#
_entry.id   AF-A0A9W6S1A3-F1
#
_cell.length_a   1.000
_cell.length_b   1.000
_cell.length_c   1.000
_cell.angle_alpha   90.00
_cell.angle_beta   90.00
_cell.angle_gamma   90.00
#
_symmetry.space_group_name_H-M   'P 1'
#
loop_
_entity.id
_entity.type
_entity.pdbx_description
1 polymer ?
#
loop_
_entity_poly.entity_id
_entity_poly.type
_entity_poly.pdbx_seq_one_letter_code
_entity_poly.pdbx_strand_id
1 'polypeptide(L)'
;MAGWEQARRRYRLVHDVAGDVARNGPGAIAEWLPAIEAEFGDLGELLHDVQRRLHTAAEARLDALIEAPPAHPEASVMAVLDEVAETHPDLRRLVDAYASHPAVAEGTARFHRAVRAATGVDLTQVRSDRSRYEEKGSSRDRKPAFRLGLRPVCAWLH
;
A
#
# COMPACT_ATOMS: atom_id res chain seq x y z
N MET A 1 -29.99 13.73 17.72
CA MET A 1 -28.98 12.72 18.09
C MET A 1 -28.55 11.80 16.93
N ALA A 2 -28.90 12.09 15.67
CA ALA A 2 -28.66 11.19 14.53
C ALA A 2 -27.18 11.05 14.09
N GLY A 3 -26.31 12.03 14.41
CA GLY A 3 -24.93 12.06 13.90
C GLY A 3 -24.04 10.92 14.38
N TRP A 4 -24.17 10.50 15.65
CA TRP A 4 -23.36 9.41 16.20
C TRP A 4 -23.76 8.04 15.64
N GLU A 5 -25.06 7.80 15.47
CA GLU A 5 -25.56 6.56 14.89
C GLU A 5 -25.15 6.42 13.42
N GLN A 6 -25.21 7.50 12.66
CA GLN A 6 -24.76 7.52 11.27
C GLN A 6 -23.25 7.26 11.16
N ALA A 7 -22.43 7.91 12.00
CA ALA A 7 -20.99 7.65 12.04
C ALA A 7 -20.68 6.18 12.37
N ARG A 8 -21.42 5.58 13.31
CA ARG A 8 -21.29 4.17 13.66
C ARG A 8 -21.68 3.23 12.53
N ARG A 9 -22.76 3.52 11.79
CA ARG A 9 -23.18 2.72 10.63
C ARG A 9 -22.15 2.77 9.52
N ARG A 10 -21.69 3.96 9.14
CA ARG A 10 -20.60 4.15 8.16
C ARG A 10 -19.30 3.46 8.57
N TYR A 11 -18.95 3.51 9.86
CA TYR A 11 -17.79 2.82 10.38
C TYR A 11 -17.87 1.31 10.14
N ARG A 12 -18.99 0.69 10.51
CA ARG A 12 -19.21 -0.75 10.30
C ARG A 12 -19.20 -1.12 8.83
N LEU A 13 -19.97 -0.41 8.02
CA LEU A 13 -20.10 -0.69 6.58
C LEU A 13 -18.73 -0.68 5.88
N VAL A 14 -17.86 0.29 6.20
CA VAL A 14 -16.50 0.33 5.66
C VAL A 14 -15.71 -0.95 5.97
N HIS A 15 -15.75 -1.41 7.22
CA HIS A 15 -15.00 -2.61 7.63
C HIS A 15 -15.61 -3.90 7.08
N ASP A 16 -16.93 -3.98 7.00
CA ASP A 16 -17.64 -5.14 6.45
C ASP A 16 -17.33 -5.28 4.94
N VAL A 17 -17.45 -4.19 4.17
CA VAL A 17 -17.12 -4.15 2.74
C VAL A 17 -15.66 -4.49 2.50
N ALA A 18 -14.74 -3.85 3.23
CA ALA A 18 -13.31 -4.07 3.04
C ALA A 18 -12.91 -5.51 3.38
N GLY A 19 -13.43 -6.06 4.48
CA GLY A 19 -13.17 -7.44 4.87
C GLY A 19 -13.73 -8.44 3.87
N ASP A 20 -14.88 -8.14 3.27
CA ASP A 20 -15.49 -9.02 2.26
C ASP A 20 -14.72 -8.99 0.93
N VAL A 21 -14.37 -7.80 0.43
CA VAL A 21 -13.52 -7.65 -0.76
C VAL A 21 -12.13 -8.28 -0.54
N ALA A 22 -11.57 -8.19 0.66
CA ALA A 22 -10.30 -8.82 0.98
C ALA A 22 -10.37 -10.36 0.93
N ARG A 23 -11.51 -10.97 1.25
CA ARG A 23 -11.72 -12.43 1.22
C ARG A 23 -12.11 -12.94 -0.16
N ASN A 24 -13.03 -12.22 -0.83
CA ASN A 24 -13.76 -12.69 -1.99
C ASN A 24 -13.36 -11.96 -3.29
N GLY A 25 -12.47 -10.97 -3.18
CA GLY A 25 -12.00 -10.16 -4.30
C GLY A 25 -12.92 -8.98 -4.65
N PRO A 26 -12.54 -8.16 -5.64
CA PRO A 26 -13.26 -6.92 -5.99
C PRO A 26 -14.71 -7.15 -6.43
N GLY A 27 -15.02 -8.33 -6.98
CA GLY A 27 -16.39 -8.67 -7.41
C GLY A 27 -17.41 -8.69 -6.27
N ALA A 28 -16.97 -8.91 -5.03
CA ALA A 28 -17.84 -8.95 -3.85
C ALA A 28 -18.55 -7.61 -3.59
N ILE A 29 -18.02 -6.49 -4.10
CA ILE A 29 -18.61 -5.17 -3.87
C ILE A 29 -20.03 -5.04 -4.41
N ALA A 30 -20.40 -5.84 -5.41
CA ALA A 30 -21.71 -5.78 -6.05
C ALA A 30 -22.85 -6.03 -5.04
N GLU A 31 -22.64 -6.90 -4.05
CA GLU A 31 -23.63 -7.19 -3.01
C GLU A 31 -23.81 -6.02 -2.03
N TRP A 32 -22.82 -5.14 -1.93
CA TRP A 32 -22.80 -4.03 -0.99
C TRP A 32 -23.29 -2.70 -1.58
N LEU A 33 -23.41 -2.59 -2.91
CA LEU A 33 -23.79 -1.35 -3.59
C LEU A 33 -25.06 -0.69 -3.01
N PRO A 34 -26.16 -1.42 -2.73
CA PRO A 34 -27.35 -0.79 -2.14
C PRO A 34 -27.10 -0.16 -0.77
N ALA A 35 -26.28 -0.81 0.08
CA ALA A 35 -25.93 -0.29 1.39
C ALA A 35 -24.96 0.90 1.30
N ILE A 36 -24.03 0.84 0.34
CA ILE A 36 -23.09 1.93 0.04
C ILE A 36 -23.85 3.17 -0.44
N GLU A 37 -24.78 3.02 -1.40
CA GLU A 37 -25.62 4.12 -1.87
C GLU A 37 -26.47 4.72 -0.74
N ALA A 38 -27.05 3.88 0.12
CA ALA A 38 -27.87 4.36 1.23
C ALA A 38 -27.08 5.16 2.28
N GLU A 39 -25.84 4.76 2.60
CA GLU A 39 -25.05 5.38 3.67
C GLU A 39 -24.05 6.44 3.18
N PHE A 40 -23.49 6.27 1.98
CA PHE A 40 -22.45 7.12 1.39
C PHE A 40 -22.91 7.88 0.15
N GLY A 41 -24.01 7.49 -0.49
CA GLY A 41 -24.49 8.07 -1.74
C GLY A 41 -23.93 7.36 -2.97
N ASP A 42 -22.63 7.08 -2.98
CA ASP A 42 -21.99 6.29 -4.03
C ASP A 42 -20.71 5.58 -3.54
N LEU A 43 -20.14 4.75 -4.42
CA LEU A 43 -18.89 4.02 -4.16
C LEU A 43 -17.69 4.96 -4.03
N GLY A 44 -17.66 6.08 -4.76
CA GLY A 44 -16.56 7.05 -4.69
C GLY A 44 -16.43 7.66 -3.30
N GLU A 45 -17.54 8.00 -2.65
CA GLU A 45 -17.58 8.52 -1.28
C GLU A 45 -17.13 7.49 -0.24
N LEU A 46 -17.49 6.22 -0.42
CA LEU A 46 -16.93 5.13 0.41
C LEU A 46 -15.41 5.05 0.25
N LEU A 47 -14.92 5.00 -1.00
CA LEU A 47 -13.48 4.88 -1.30
C LEU A 47 -12.70 6.09 -0.76
N HIS A 48 -13.25 7.30 -0.86
CA HIS A 48 -12.68 8.49 -0.24
C HIS A 48 -12.60 8.37 1.29
N ASP A 49 -13.65 7.86 1.96
CA ASP A 49 -13.61 7.67 3.41
C ASP A 49 -12.53 6.65 3.82
N VAL A 50 -12.42 5.55 3.08
CA VAL A 50 -11.39 4.52 3.31
C VAL A 50 -10.00 5.10 3.14
N GLN A 51 -9.74 5.82 2.05
CA GLN A 51 -8.46 6.50 1.84
C GLN A 51 -8.16 7.52 2.92
N ARG A 52 -9.14 8.32 3.31
CA ARG A 52 -8.97 9.31 4.39
C ARG A 52 -8.52 8.65 5.68
N ARG A 53 -9.10 7.51 6.07
CA ARG A 53 -8.69 6.77 7.27
C ARG A 53 -7.23 6.32 7.19
N LEU A 54 -6.81 5.77 6.05
CA LEU A 54 -5.42 5.36 5.83
C LEU A 54 -4.47 6.57 5.86
N HIS A 55 -4.82 7.65 5.18
CA HIS A 55 -3.98 8.86 5.13
C HIS A 55 -3.87 9.53 6.50
N THR A 56 -4.96 9.64 7.26
CA THR A 56 -4.91 10.16 8.63
C THR A 56 -4.03 9.31 9.54
N ALA A 57 -4.08 7.98 9.40
CA ALA A 57 -3.21 7.08 10.15
C ALA A 57 -1.73 7.22 9.77
N ALA A 58 -1.44 7.54 8.51
CA ALA A 58 -0.08 7.83 8.05
C ALA A 58 0.40 9.20 8.50
N GLU A 59 -0.39 10.25 8.32
CA GLU A 59 -0.08 11.63 8.73
C GLU A 59 0.28 11.68 10.22
N ALA A 60 -0.53 11.05 11.08
CA ALA A 60 -0.27 11.00 12.52
C ALA A 60 1.08 10.34 12.89
N ARG A 61 1.58 9.42 12.06
CA ARG A 61 2.91 8.79 12.24
C ARG A 61 4.03 9.61 11.61
N LEU A 62 3.74 10.29 10.50
CA LEU A 62 4.69 11.17 9.82
C LEU A 62 5.00 12.41 10.66
N ASP A 63 4.07 12.89 11.49
CA ASP A 63 4.31 14.01 12.42
C ASP A 63 5.56 13.77 13.27
N ALA A 64 5.77 12.54 13.77
CA ALA A 64 6.97 12.18 14.53
C ALA A 64 8.27 12.27 13.68
N LEU A 65 8.22 11.95 12.39
CA LEU A 65 9.37 12.09 11.48
C LEU A 65 9.67 13.55 11.14
N ILE A 66 8.65 14.41 11.15
CA ILE A 66 8.81 15.85 10.92
C ILE A 66 9.47 16.51 12.13
N GLU A 67 9.05 16.13 13.34
CA GLU A 67 9.63 16.64 14.59
C GLU A 67 11.09 16.18 14.80
N ALA A 68 11.42 14.96 14.39
CA ALA A 68 12.76 14.39 14.49
C ALA A 68 13.21 13.80 13.12
N PRO A 69 13.72 14.64 12.20
CA PRO A 69 14.08 14.21 10.86
C PRO A 69 15.15 13.11 10.86
N PRO A 70 14.89 11.94 10.24
CA PRO A 70 15.84 10.84 10.17
C PRO A 70 16.92 11.11 9.13
N ALA A 71 18.04 10.39 9.22
CA ALA A 71 19.13 10.47 8.23
C ALA A 71 18.71 9.99 6.83
N HIS A 72 17.68 9.14 6.75
CA HIS A 72 17.16 8.55 5.51
C HIS A 72 15.64 8.75 5.43
N PRO A 73 15.16 9.97 5.12
CA PRO A 73 13.75 10.32 5.16
C PRO A 73 12.90 9.46 4.22
N GLU A 74 13.40 9.09 3.04
CA GLU A 74 12.67 8.25 2.09
C GLU A 74 12.37 6.86 2.66
N ALA A 75 13.36 6.24 3.31
CA ALA A 75 13.21 4.92 3.90
C ALA A 75 12.25 4.95 5.10
N SER A 76 12.36 5.96 5.95
CA SER A 76 11.48 6.12 7.12
C SER A 76 10.03 6.43 6.72
N VAL A 77 9.82 7.30 5.73
CA VAL A 77 8.48 7.57 5.19
C VAL A 77 7.86 6.29 4.61
N MET A 78 8.62 5.52 3.83
CA MET A 78 8.12 4.24 3.31
C MET A 78 7.78 3.24 4.40
N ALA A 79 8.61 3.14 5.45
CA ALA A 79 8.33 2.27 6.60
C ALA A 79 7.01 2.64 7.29
N VAL A 80 6.73 3.95 7.45
CA VAL A 80 5.43 4.41 8.00
C VAL A 80 4.27 3.99 7.11
N LEU A 81 4.40 4.14 5.79
CA LEU A 81 3.33 3.75 4.85
C LEU A 81 3.10 2.23 4.86
N ASP A 82 4.16 1.44 4.95
CA ASP A 82 4.10 -0.02 5.04
C ASP A 82 3.45 -0.44 6.38
N GLU A 83 3.82 0.18 7.51
CA GLU A 83 3.22 -0.07 8.83
C GLU A 83 1.71 0.22 8.85
N VAL A 84 1.28 1.33 8.22
CA VAL A 84 -0.16 1.67 8.13
C VAL A 84 -0.91 0.64 7.28
N ALA A 85 -0.30 0.18 6.18
CA ALA A 85 -0.87 -0.87 5.36
C ALA A 85 -0.98 -2.21 6.12
N GLU A 86 0.01 -2.55 6.92
CA GLU A 86 0.01 -3.74 7.78
C GLU A 86 -1.02 -3.65 8.92
N THR A 87 -1.21 -2.46 9.49
CA THR A 87 -2.22 -2.22 10.54
C THR A 87 -3.65 -2.28 10.00
N HIS A 88 -3.85 -1.92 8.73
CA HIS A 88 -5.16 -1.84 8.08
C HIS A 88 -5.20 -2.61 6.74
N PRO A 89 -4.93 -3.93 6.76
CA PRO A 89 -4.68 -4.69 5.53
C PRO A 89 -5.92 -4.77 4.63
N ASP A 90 -7.11 -4.90 5.20
CA ASP A 90 -8.34 -5.01 4.42
C ASP A 90 -8.74 -3.67 3.78
N LEU A 91 -8.55 -2.55 4.50
CA LEU A 91 -8.76 -1.22 3.94
C LEU A 91 -7.76 -0.95 2.81
N ARG A 92 -6.50 -1.36 3.00
CA ARG A 92 -5.47 -1.24 1.99
C ARG A 92 -5.81 -2.02 0.73
N ARG A 93 -6.20 -3.30 0.87
CA ARG A 93 -6.63 -4.16 -0.24
C ARG A 93 -7.81 -3.57 -1.00
N LEU A 94 -8.78 -2.98 -0.30
CA LEU A 94 -9.90 -2.32 -0.94
C LEU A 94 -9.43 -1.14 -1.80
N VAL A 95 -8.56 -0.27 -1.28
CA VAL A 95 -8.02 0.85 -2.08
C VAL A 95 -7.20 0.35 -3.27
N ASP A 96 -6.38 -0.68 -3.09
CA ASP A 96 -5.57 -1.25 -4.17
C ASP A 96 -6.45 -1.90 -5.26
N ALA A 97 -7.53 -2.60 -4.89
CA ALA A 97 -8.49 -3.18 -5.81
C ALA A 97 -9.17 -2.14 -6.72
N TYR A 98 -9.32 -0.90 -6.22
CA TYR A 98 -9.94 0.21 -6.94
C TYR A 98 -8.95 1.33 -7.26
N ALA A 99 -7.66 1.01 -7.42
CA ALA A 99 -6.62 2.01 -7.68
C ALA A 99 -6.88 2.88 -8.92
N SER A 100 -7.59 2.35 -9.93
CA SER A 100 -7.96 3.09 -11.15
C SER A 100 -9.25 3.91 -11.02
N HIS A 101 -9.97 3.81 -9.91
CA HIS A 101 -11.19 4.59 -9.69
C HIS A 101 -10.81 6.09 -9.51
N PRO A 102 -11.51 7.04 -10.15
CA PRO A 102 -11.14 8.46 -10.11
C PRO A 102 -10.97 9.02 -8.69
N ALA A 103 -11.89 8.70 -7.77
CA ALA A 103 -11.79 9.10 -6.37
C ALA A 103 -10.49 8.63 -5.70
N VAL A 104 -10.07 7.39 -5.99
CA VAL A 104 -8.85 6.80 -5.44
C VAL A 104 -7.61 7.44 -6.04
N ALA A 105 -7.59 7.64 -7.36
CA ALA A 105 -6.47 8.25 -8.06
C ALA A 105 -6.24 9.70 -7.60
N GLU A 106 -7.30 10.49 -7.49
CA GLU A 106 -7.25 11.88 -7.02
C GLU A 106 -6.82 11.98 -5.55
N GLY A 107 -7.39 11.15 -4.68
CA GLY A 107 -7.03 11.09 -3.27
C GLY A 107 -5.55 10.69 -3.09
N THR A 108 -5.07 9.71 -3.86
CA THR A 108 -3.66 9.29 -3.85
C THR A 108 -2.74 10.41 -4.29
N ALA A 109 -3.07 11.10 -5.40
CA ALA A 109 -2.28 12.22 -5.89
C ALA A 109 -2.23 13.38 -4.89
N ARG A 110 -3.35 13.66 -4.20
CA ARG A 110 -3.41 14.66 -3.13
C ARG A 110 -2.51 14.28 -1.96
N PHE A 111 -2.58 13.04 -1.49
CA PHE A 111 -1.74 12.54 -0.41
C PHE A 111 -0.24 12.60 -0.76
N HIS A 112 0.14 12.20 -1.98
CA HIS A 112 1.53 12.30 -2.43
C HIS A 112 2.05 13.75 -2.38
N ARG A 113 1.23 14.73 -2.79
CA ARG A 113 1.60 16.15 -2.68
C ARG A 113 1.74 16.60 -1.23
N ALA A 114 0.87 16.14 -0.34
CA ALA A 114 0.93 16.46 1.08
C ALA A 114 2.20 15.90 1.73
N VAL A 115 2.51 14.61 1.50
CA VAL A 115 3.74 13.99 2.01
C VAL A 115 4.99 14.70 1.49
N ARG A 116 5.03 15.03 0.19
CA ARG A 116 6.15 15.77 -0.39
C ARG A 116 6.31 17.16 0.23
N ALA A 117 5.22 17.87 0.45
CA ALA A 117 5.27 19.19 1.08
C ALA A 117 5.76 19.12 2.53
N ALA A 118 5.33 18.10 3.28
CA ALA A 118 5.65 17.97 4.70
C ALA A 118 7.04 17.40 4.98
N THR A 119 7.50 16.44 4.17
CA THR A 119 8.74 15.67 4.43
C THR A 119 9.83 15.88 3.39
N GLY A 120 9.52 16.55 2.27
CA GLY A 120 10.42 16.66 1.11
C GLY A 120 10.47 15.40 0.24
N VAL A 121 9.89 14.27 0.67
CA VAL A 121 9.97 12.98 -0.03
C VAL A 121 8.97 12.89 -1.17
N ASP A 122 9.45 12.57 -2.38
CA ASP A 122 8.58 12.27 -3.53
C ASP A 122 8.27 10.77 -3.61
N LEU A 123 7.08 10.39 -3.15
CA LEU A 123 6.63 8.99 -3.13
C LEU A 123 6.57 8.33 -4.52
N THR A 124 6.36 9.11 -5.59
CA THR A 124 6.31 8.55 -6.95
C THR A 124 7.70 8.14 -7.42
N GLN A 125 8.71 8.94 -7.08
CA GLN A 125 10.11 8.63 -7.36
C GLN A 125 10.58 7.44 -6.53
N VAL A 126 10.33 7.44 -5.22
CA VAL A 126 10.76 6.36 -4.31
C VAL A 126 10.19 5.00 -4.74
N ARG A 127 8.90 4.94 -5.11
CA ARG A 127 8.28 3.71 -5.62
C ARG A 127 8.88 3.27 -6.95
N SER A 128 9.17 4.21 -7.85
CA SER A 128 9.81 3.91 -9.15
C SER A 128 11.22 3.35 -8.98
N ASP A 129 12.00 3.92 -8.05
CA ASP A 129 13.35 3.46 -7.75
C ASP A 129 13.32 2.04 -7.15
N ARG A 130 12.42 1.76 -6.20
CA ARG A 130 12.23 0.42 -5.62
C ARG A 130 11.92 -0.63 -6.68
N SER A 131 10.97 -0.36 -7.58
CA SER A 131 10.63 -1.26 -8.69
C SER A 131 11.84 -1.57 -9.59
N ARG A 132 12.64 -0.55 -9.93
CA ARG A 132 13.85 -0.71 -10.73
C ARG A 132 14.92 -1.56 -10.04
N TYR A 133 15.05 -1.46 -8.72
CA TYR A 133 15.97 -2.31 -7.94
C TYR A 133 15.51 -3.77 -7.91
N GLU A 134 14.20 -4.01 -7.76
CA GLU A 134 13.63 -5.36 -7.75
C GLU A 134 13.80 -6.04 -9.13
N GLU A 135 13.58 -5.33 -10.24
CA GLU A 135 13.80 -5.83 -11.60
C GLU A 135 15.28 -6.18 -11.88
N LYS A 136 16.22 -5.34 -11.42
CA LYS A 136 17.66 -5.59 -11.59
C LYS A 136 18.19 -6.68 -10.66
N GLY A 137 17.62 -6.82 -9.47
CA GLY A 137 17.92 -7.90 -8.52
C GLY A 137 17.46 -9.28 -9.01
N SER A 138 16.34 -9.33 -9.71
CA SER A 138 15.78 -10.57 -10.30
C SER A 138 16.63 -11.16 -11.45
N SER A 139 17.45 -10.32 -12.10
CA SER A 139 18.29 -10.74 -13.24
C SER A 139 19.65 -11.35 -12.84
N ARG A 140 20.05 -11.32 -11.55
CA ARG A 140 21.42 -11.63 -11.13
C ARG A 140 21.65 -12.88 -10.27
N ASP A 141 20.65 -13.77 -10.10
CA ASP A 141 20.88 -15.02 -9.34
C ASP A 141 20.34 -16.29 -10.01
N ARG A 142 20.55 -16.42 -11.34
CA ARG A 142 20.70 -17.75 -11.95
C ARG A 142 22.19 -18.09 -12.02
N LYS A 143 22.64 -18.85 -11.03
CA LYS A 143 23.93 -19.55 -10.97
C LYS A 143 24.34 -20.05 -12.37
N PRO A 144 25.57 -19.80 -12.86
CA PRO A 144 26.14 -20.69 -13.85
C PRO A 144 26.32 -22.04 -13.15
N ALA A 145 25.64 -23.06 -13.69
CA ALA A 145 25.93 -24.45 -13.40
C ALA A 145 27.40 -24.72 -13.71
N PHE A 146 28.24 -24.75 -12.68
CA PHE A 146 29.54 -25.39 -12.76
C PHE A 146 29.30 -26.89 -12.89
N ARG A 147 29.11 -27.35 -14.13
CA ARG A 147 29.29 -28.73 -14.57
C ARG A 147 30.11 -28.68 -15.84
N LEU A 148 31.39 -29.02 -15.72
CA LEU A 148 32.04 -30.11 -16.47
C LEU A 148 33.55 -29.99 -16.26
N GLY A 149 34.12 -31.01 -15.64
CA GLY A 149 35.55 -31.13 -15.41
C GLY A 149 35.94 -32.45 -14.76
N LEU A 150 35.24 -33.54 -15.07
CA LEU A 150 35.80 -34.88 -14.91
C LEU A 150 36.98 -35.00 -15.86
N ARG A 151 38.21 -35.08 -15.33
CA ARG A 151 39.22 -35.99 -15.86
C ARG A 151 39.94 -36.70 -14.70
N PRO A 152 40.18 -38.02 -14.82
CA PRO A 152 40.84 -38.85 -13.83
C PRO A 152 42.38 -38.86 -13.98
N VAL A 153 43.07 -39.17 -12.86
CA VAL A 153 44.32 -39.94 -12.67
C VAL A 153 45.60 -39.54 -13.44
N CYS A 154 46.65 -39.22 -12.66
CA CYS A 154 48.05 -39.74 -12.68
C CYS A 154 48.82 -38.92 -11.61
N ALA A 155 49.24 -39.45 -10.45
CA ALA A 155 50.38 -40.34 -10.18
C ALA A 155 51.74 -39.80 -10.68
N TRP A 156 52.69 -39.67 -9.72
CA TRP A 156 54.18 -39.56 -9.81
C TRP A 156 54.87 -38.27 -9.31
N LEU A 157 55.53 -38.43 -8.15
CA LEU A 157 56.89 -38.02 -7.70
C LEU A 157 57.41 -36.56 -7.85
N HIS A 158 57.75 -35.93 -6.71
CA HIS A 158 59.10 -35.94 -6.12
C HIS A 158 59.06 -35.52 -4.64
#